data_AF-A0AA43KGC6-F1
#
_entry.id   AF-A0AA43KGC6-F1
#
_cell.length_a   1.000
_cell.length_b   1.000
_cell.length_c   1.000
_cell.angle_alpha   90.00
_cell.angle_beta   90.00
_cell.angle_gamma   90.00
#
_symmetry.space_group_name_H-M   'P 1'
#
loop_
_entity.id
_entity.type
_entity.pdbx_description
1 polymer ?
#
loop_
_entity_poly.entity_id
_entity_poly.type
_entity_poly.pdbx_seq_one_letter_code
_entity_poly.pdbx_strand_id
1 'polypeptide(L)'
;MTRTPTPPPRKPVSRDSSNLELTPKPYKLISFPKERPTLRRPVGHHKYLSDSLHGTLYLTLTVQTSLHISTGVVALGSDINSKVSLVKTMVQGVDQKLSIQGSSLKGCIRCIYEGITNSTLAIVTKKYKDNNKIPQERLPCGNKEKLCPASRVFGALDWQGLLDFNDATCTGMDFSTGFMPSLYRPSPDKNPAYFINGQVAGRKFYYNTNKAIDKGQNSGIAVQQAGREYSFITELHFKNLLSEELGTLLIALGQDPKYPMALKVGGGKPIGMGTMTVSIDKITQFQDLKRRYSSYELSSSDELMGDNLAKFKQKHIQAAHSGLIEKTQLEELAAILRYPSHRQPPTGMY
;
A
#
# COMPACT_ATOMS: atom_id res chain seq x y z
N MET A 1 3.20 29.44 55.74
CA MET A 1 3.61 29.41 54.32
C MET A 1 2.46 28.85 53.50
N THR A 2 1.71 29.73 52.86
CA THR A 2 0.49 29.46 52.09
C THR A 2 0.86 28.99 50.68
N ARG A 3 0.44 27.77 50.29
CA ARG A 3 0.62 27.23 48.93
C ARG A 3 -0.32 27.95 47.95
N THR A 4 0.25 28.66 46.98
CA THR A 4 -0.48 29.23 45.85
C THR A 4 -0.98 28.11 44.92
N PRO A 5 -2.24 28.14 44.45
CA PRO A 5 -2.76 27.14 43.52
C PRO A 5 -2.12 27.29 42.12
N THR A 6 -1.79 26.18 41.48
CA THR A 6 -1.36 26.13 40.07
C THR A 6 -2.47 26.59 39.13
N PRO A 7 -2.17 27.43 38.13
CA PRO A 7 -3.18 27.91 37.19
C PRO A 7 -3.69 26.78 36.28
N PRO A 8 -4.97 26.80 35.87
CA PRO A 8 -5.52 25.80 34.98
C PRO A 8 -4.87 25.88 33.58
N PRO A 9 -4.82 24.76 32.84
CA PRO A 9 -4.24 24.73 31.51
C PRO A 9 -4.98 25.70 30.57
N ARG A 10 -4.24 26.58 29.90
CA ARG A 10 -4.78 27.50 28.88
C ARG A 10 -5.47 26.69 27.79
N LYS A 11 -6.77 26.92 27.59
CA LYS A 11 -7.49 26.45 26.41
C LYS A 11 -6.81 27.02 25.15
N PRO A 12 -6.69 26.25 24.06
CA PRO A 12 -6.13 26.77 22.82
C PRO A 12 -7.00 27.93 22.32
N VAL A 13 -6.33 29.06 22.04
CA VAL A 13 -6.94 30.25 21.45
C VAL A 13 -7.55 29.87 20.11
N SER A 14 -8.85 30.15 19.92
CA SER A 14 -9.49 30.02 18.62
C SER A 14 -8.87 31.04 17.68
N ARG A 15 -8.14 30.58 16.65
CA ARG A 15 -7.67 31.47 15.59
C ARG A 15 -8.85 31.93 14.77
N ASP A 16 -8.96 33.25 14.63
CA ASP A 16 -9.89 33.95 13.74
C ASP A 16 -9.91 33.34 12.34
N SER A 17 -11.12 33.19 11.82
CA SER A 17 -11.48 32.47 10.60
C SER A 17 -11.44 33.34 9.34
N SER A 18 -10.47 34.23 9.21
CA SER A 18 -10.33 35.08 8.02
C SER A 18 -8.88 35.06 7.52
N ASN A 19 -8.68 34.46 6.34
CA ASN A 19 -7.43 34.27 5.59
C ASN A 19 -6.51 33.09 5.96
N LEU A 20 -7.04 31.87 5.95
CA LEU A 20 -6.21 30.67 5.78
C LEU A 20 -6.08 30.36 4.29
N GLU A 21 -4.94 30.70 3.68
CA GLU A 21 -4.45 29.92 2.54
C GLU A 21 -4.50 28.44 2.96
N LEU A 22 -5.43 27.68 2.38
CA LEU A 22 -5.69 26.30 2.78
C LEU A 22 -4.42 25.48 2.57
N THR A 23 -3.71 25.16 3.65
CA THR A 23 -2.51 24.32 3.58
C THR A 23 -2.83 23.04 2.79
N PRO A 24 -2.08 22.74 1.71
CA PRO A 24 -2.43 21.66 0.82
C PRO A 24 -2.46 20.33 1.58
N LYS A 25 -3.49 19.53 1.33
CA LYS A 25 -3.64 18.23 2.00
C LYS A 25 -2.54 17.27 1.49
N PRO A 26 -1.99 16.39 2.35
CA PRO A 26 -0.96 15.43 1.96
C PRO A 26 -1.51 14.23 1.16
N TYR A 27 -2.72 14.34 0.62
CA TYR A 27 -3.41 13.28 -0.09
C TYR A 27 -4.34 13.85 -1.16
N LYS A 28 -4.77 13.00 -2.07
CA LYS A 28 -5.84 13.26 -3.03
C LYS A 28 -6.80 12.07 -3.09
N LEU A 29 -8.05 12.34 -3.45
CA LEU A 29 -9.03 11.29 -3.75
C LEU A 29 -9.06 11.07 -5.25
N ILE A 30 -9.01 9.80 -5.65
CA ILE A 30 -9.19 9.36 -7.03
C ILE A 30 -10.65 8.97 -7.19
N SER A 31 -11.32 9.63 -8.13
CA SER A 31 -12.73 9.39 -8.39
C SER A 31 -12.97 7.95 -8.88
N PHE A 32 -14.15 7.41 -8.58
CA PHE A 32 -14.52 6.12 -9.14
C PHE A 32 -14.75 6.22 -10.66
N PRO A 33 -14.50 5.16 -11.43
CA PRO A 33 -14.99 5.09 -12.81
C PRO A 33 -16.51 5.36 -12.86
N LYS A 34 -16.98 5.97 -13.95
CA LYS A 34 -18.42 6.27 -14.11
C LYS A 34 -19.24 5.00 -14.29
N GLU A 35 -18.65 4.00 -14.94
CA GLU A 35 -19.30 2.73 -15.22
C GLU A 35 -19.23 1.77 -14.03
N ARG A 36 -20.25 0.93 -13.91
CA ARG A 36 -20.29 -0.11 -12.87
C ARG A 36 -19.21 -1.17 -13.12
N PRO A 37 -18.60 -1.76 -12.07
CA PRO A 37 -17.68 -2.88 -12.21
C PRO A 37 -18.28 -4.02 -13.03
N THR A 38 -17.50 -4.54 -13.98
CA THR A 38 -17.83 -5.83 -14.58
C THR A 38 -17.52 -6.93 -13.57
N LEU A 39 -18.55 -7.66 -13.16
CA LEU A 39 -18.42 -8.78 -12.23
C LEU A 39 -18.33 -10.08 -13.01
N ARG A 40 -17.33 -10.91 -12.71
CA ARG A 40 -17.12 -12.21 -13.35
C ARG A 40 -17.01 -13.31 -12.30
N ARG A 41 -17.25 -14.54 -12.73
CA ARG A 41 -16.95 -15.71 -11.93
C ARG A 41 -15.44 -15.81 -11.71
N PRO A 42 -14.97 -15.90 -10.46
CA PRO A 42 -13.54 -16.06 -10.20
C PRO A 42 -13.06 -17.47 -10.55
N VAL A 43 -11.77 -17.59 -10.89
CA VAL A 43 -11.09 -18.88 -11.01
C VAL A 43 -10.68 -19.33 -9.61
N GLY A 44 -11.10 -20.54 -9.22
CA GLY A 44 -10.78 -21.10 -7.89
C GLY A 44 -9.42 -21.79 -7.84
N HIS A 45 -9.10 -22.32 -6.66
CA HIS A 45 -7.86 -23.08 -6.40
C HIS A 45 -8.00 -24.58 -6.65
N HIS A 46 -9.19 -25.05 -7.04
CA HIS A 46 -9.49 -26.48 -7.23
C HIS A 46 -8.68 -27.15 -8.34
N LYS A 47 -8.20 -26.38 -9.32
CA LYS A 47 -7.39 -26.88 -10.44
C LYS A 47 -6.50 -25.78 -10.99
N TYR A 48 -5.32 -26.16 -11.49
CA TYR A 48 -4.51 -25.31 -12.33
C TYR A 48 -5.01 -25.31 -13.77
N LEU A 49 -5.20 -24.11 -14.34
CA LEU A 49 -5.61 -23.93 -15.73
C LEU A 49 -4.40 -23.71 -16.64
N SER A 50 -4.42 -24.35 -17.81
CA SER A 50 -3.33 -24.33 -18.79
C SER A 50 -3.23 -23.02 -19.57
N ASP A 51 -4.32 -22.27 -19.68
CA ASP A 51 -4.41 -20.96 -20.33
C ASP A 51 -4.14 -19.79 -19.37
N SER A 52 -3.79 -20.10 -18.11
CA SER A 52 -3.56 -19.13 -17.05
C SER A 52 -2.11 -19.17 -16.56
N LEU A 53 -1.69 -18.10 -15.88
CA LEU A 53 -0.31 -17.89 -15.44
C LEU A 53 -0.14 -18.29 -13.98
N HIS A 54 1.03 -18.88 -13.70
CA HIS A 54 1.41 -19.38 -12.38
C HIS A 54 2.90 -19.13 -12.15
N GLY A 55 3.25 -18.76 -10.92
CA GLY A 55 4.65 -18.47 -10.64
C GLY A 55 4.89 -17.72 -9.34
N THR A 56 6.11 -17.20 -9.26
CA THR A 56 6.62 -16.43 -8.12
C THR A 56 7.31 -15.18 -8.66
N LEU A 57 6.94 -14.02 -8.12
CA LEU A 57 7.69 -12.77 -8.29
C LEU A 57 8.65 -12.63 -7.11
N TYR A 58 9.94 -12.41 -7.38
CA TYR A 58 10.94 -12.11 -6.36
C TYR A 58 11.13 -10.59 -6.31
N LEU A 59 10.77 -10.00 -5.17
CA LEU A 59 10.67 -8.56 -5.02
C LEU A 59 11.77 -8.04 -4.08
N THR A 60 12.41 -6.95 -4.49
CA THR A 60 13.25 -6.13 -3.61
C THR A 60 12.56 -4.79 -3.41
N LEU A 61 12.17 -4.47 -2.17
CA LEU A 61 11.56 -3.20 -1.80
C LEU A 61 12.60 -2.30 -1.13
N THR A 62 12.87 -1.15 -1.74
CA THR A 62 13.87 -0.19 -1.22
C THR A 62 13.17 1.01 -0.58
N VAL A 63 13.53 1.30 0.66
CA VAL A 63 12.99 2.42 1.43
C VAL A 63 13.56 3.74 0.90
N GLN A 64 12.68 4.66 0.49
CA GLN A 64 13.06 5.96 -0.05
C GLN A 64 12.88 7.09 0.97
N THR A 65 11.90 6.95 1.85
CA THR A 65 11.71 7.78 3.04
C THR A 65 11.46 6.88 4.24
N SER A 66 11.85 7.32 5.45
CA SER A 66 11.81 6.47 6.65
C SER A 66 10.49 5.72 6.80
N LEU A 67 10.59 4.44 7.16
CA LEU A 67 9.46 3.51 7.20
C LEU A 67 9.25 3.01 8.62
N HIS A 68 8.03 3.14 9.11
CA HIS A 68 7.61 2.56 10.38
C HIS A 68 6.34 1.74 10.18
N ILE A 69 6.39 0.46 10.56
CA ILE A 69 5.24 -0.44 10.59
C ILE A 69 5.03 -0.90 12.02
N SER A 70 4.12 -0.22 12.70
CA SER A 70 3.85 -0.40 14.14
C SER A 70 3.40 -1.82 14.45
N THR A 71 3.97 -2.39 15.51
CA THR A 71 3.46 -3.61 16.17
C THR A 71 2.23 -3.33 17.04
N GLY A 72 1.98 -2.06 17.38
CA GLY A 72 1.05 -1.66 18.43
C GLY A 72 1.64 -1.70 19.84
N VAL A 73 2.89 -2.14 20.00
CA VAL A 73 3.59 -2.28 21.28
C VAL A 73 4.57 -1.12 21.48
N VAL A 74 4.71 -0.68 22.73
CA VAL A 74 5.74 0.25 23.18
C VAL A 74 6.72 -0.52 24.03
N ALA A 75 8.01 -0.41 23.73
CA ALA A 75 9.09 -1.03 24.51
C ALA A 75 9.93 0.05 25.21
N LEU A 76 10.66 -0.34 26.26
CA LEU A 76 11.69 0.54 26.81
C LEU A 76 12.82 0.65 25.80
N GLY A 77 13.44 1.83 25.70
CA GLY A 77 14.59 2.03 24.81
C GLY A 77 15.72 1.04 25.08
N SER A 78 15.97 0.75 26.36
CA SER A 78 16.96 -0.23 26.80
C SER A 78 16.77 -1.60 26.16
N ASP A 79 15.53 -2.01 25.92
CA ASP A 79 15.19 -3.34 25.41
C ASP A 79 15.52 -3.47 23.91
N ILE A 80 15.68 -2.34 23.22
CA ILE A 80 15.97 -2.25 21.79
C ILE A 80 17.24 -1.42 21.50
N ASN A 81 18.15 -1.31 22.47
CA ASN A 81 19.40 -0.55 22.35
C ASN A 81 19.23 0.92 21.91
N SER A 82 18.13 1.56 22.31
CA SER A 82 17.85 2.98 22.10
C SER A 82 18.07 3.79 23.38
N LYS A 83 18.65 4.98 23.24
CA LYS A 83 18.83 5.94 24.36
C LYS A 83 17.52 6.62 24.78
N VAL A 84 16.41 6.38 24.06
CA VAL A 84 15.11 7.00 24.30
C VAL A 84 14.26 6.11 25.19
N SER A 85 13.72 6.62 26.29
CA SER A 85 13.06 5.80 27.32
C SER A 85 11.93 4.89 26.82
N LEU A 86 11.10 5.36 25.90
CA LEU A 86 9.97 4.61 25.35
C LEU A 86 9.91 4.75 23.83
N VAL A 87 9.81 3.63 23.13
CA VAL A 87 9.83 3.59 21.66
C VAL A 87 8.69 2.71 21.15
N LYS A 88 7.93 3.21 20.17
CA LYS A 88 6.97 2.36 19.44
C LYS A 88 7.74 1.43 18.52
N THR A 89 7.57 0.13 18.70
CA THR A 89 8.36 -0.86 17.97
C THR A 89 7.81 -1.10 16.57
N MET A 90 8.71 -1.49 15.67
CA MET A 90 8.38 -1.97 14.34
C MET A 90 8.41 -3.50 14.35
N VAL A 91 7.61 -4.13 13.50
CA VAL A 91 7.58 -5.59 13.38
C VAL A 91 8.98 -6.12 13.08
N GLN A 92 9.40 -7.16 13.81
CA GLN A 92 10.63 -7.90 13.61
C GLN A 92 10.33 -9.38 13.38
N GLY A 93 11.14 -10.03 12.55
CA GLY A 93 11.12 -11.48 12.35
C GLY A 93 11.76 -12.24 13.51
N VAL A 94 11.73 -13.57 13.44
CA VAL A 94 12.41 -14.45 14.42
C VAL A 94 13.92 -14.22 14.44
N ASP A 95 14.48 -13.78 13.32
CA ASP A 95 15.88 -13.41 13.14
C ASP A 95 16.20 -11.98 13.65
N GLN A 96 15.27 -11.33 14.34
CA GLN A 96 15.35 -9.96 14.87
C GLN A 96 15.51 -8.85 13.81
N LYS A 97 15.42 -9.19 12.53
CA LYS A 97 15.43 -8.21 11.45
C LYS A 97 14.08 -7.53 11.34
N LEU A 98 14.09 -6.26 10.95
CA LEU A 98 12.84 -5.57 10.63
C LEU A 98 12.08 -6.34 9.54
N SER A 99 10.76 -6.43 9.70
CA SER A 99 9.88 -7.14 8.77
C SER A 99 8.67 -6.29 8.39
N ILE A 100 8.21 -6.49 7.15
CA ILE A 100 6.94 -5.96 6.65
C ILE A 100 6.01 -7.16 6.46
N GLN A 101 4.92 -7.18 7.22
CA GLN A 101 3.92 -8.24 7.11
C GLN A 101 3.34 -8.31 5.69
N GLY A 102 3.21 -9.52 5.14
CA GLY A 102 2.66 -9.77 3.82
C GLY A 102 1.23 -9.24 3.68
N SER A 103 0.46 -9.22 4.76
CA SER A 103 -0.87 -8.60 4.82
C SER A 103 -0.83 -7.07 4.60
N SER A 104 0.20 -6.39 5.10
CA SER A 104 0.41 -4.95 4.90
C SER A 104 0.78 -4.64 3.44
N LEU A 105 1.65 -5.46 2.82
CA LEU A 105 1.98 -5.33 1.40
C LEU A 105 0.77 -5.62 0.52
N LYS A 106 0.07 -6.73 0.79
CA LYS A 106 -1.16 -7.13 0.10
C LYS A 106 -2.19 -6.02 0.14
N GLY A 107 -2.43 -5.41 1.31
CA GLY A 107 -3.35 -4.28 1.46
C GLY A 107 -2.94 -3.06 0.64
N CYS A 108 -1.66 -2.67 0.71
CA CYS A 108 -1.15 -1.53 -0.06
C CYS A 108 -1.30 -1.73 -1.57
N ILE A 109 -0.88 -2.89 -2.08
CA ILE A 109 -0.91 -3.20 -3.50
C ILE A 109 -2.36 -3.40 -3.98
N ARG A 110 -3.22 -4.01 -3.17
CA ARG A 110 -4.67 -4.11 -3.44
C ARG A 110 -5.30 -2.74 -3.62
N CYS A 111 -4.97 -1.76 -2.76
CA CYS A 111 -5.52 -0.40 -2.90
C CYS A 111 -5.14 0.21 -4.25
N ILE A 112 -3.88 0.06 -4.69
CA ILE A 112 -3.42 0.56 -6.00
C ILE A 112 -4.15 -0.16 -7.13
N TYR A 113 -4.23 -1.49 -7.07
CA TYR A 113 -4.94 -2.31 -8.06
C TYR A 113 -6.42 -1.93 -8.17
N GLU A 114 -7.12 -1.73 -7.04
CA GLU A 114 -8.50 -1.23 -7.01
C GLU A 114 -8.62 0.20 -7.55
N GLY A 115 -7.58 1.01 -7.40
CA GLY A 115 -7.51 2.37 -7.90
C GLY A 115 -7.40 2.45 -9.42
N ILE A 116 -6.67 1.52 -10.04
CA ILE A 116 -6.39 1.52 -11.49
C ILE A 116 -7.29 0.58 -12.31
N THR A 117 -8.25 -0.08 -11.65
CA THR A 117 -9.24 -0.95 -12.29
C THR A 117 -10.66 -0.56 -11.90
N ASN A 118 -11.66 -0.96 -12.69
CA ASN A 118 -13.06 -0.78 -12.33
C ASN A 118 -13.52 -1.79 -11.26
N SER A 119 -13.03 -1.61 -10.03
CA SER A 119 -13.28 -2.50 -8.90
C SER A 119 -14.25 -1.87 -7.88
N THR A 120 -14.87 -2.73 -7.06
CA THR A 120 -15.62 -2.32 -5.86
C THR A 120 -14.65 -1.93 -4.73
N LEU A 121 -15.19 -1.55 -3.57
CA LEU A 121 -14.41 -1.43 -2.34
C LEU A 121 -14.37 -2.78 -1.64
N ALA A 122 -13.21 -3.19 -1.10
CA ALA A 122 -13.09 -4.46 -0.37
C ALA A 122 -13.89 -4.47 0.94
N ILE A 123 -13.80 -3.38 1.70
CA ILE A 123 -14.37 -3.23 3.04
C ILE A 123 -14.97 -1.82 3.13
N VAL A 124 -16.15 -1.72 3.73
CA VAL A 124 -16.84 -0.44 3.96
C VAL A 124 -17.27 -0.32 5.41
N THR A 125 -17.17 0.88 5.97
CA THR A 125 -17.66 1.16 7.32
C THR A 125 -19.19 1.04 7.34
N LYS A 126 -19.74 0.22 8.24
CA LYS A 126 -21.19 0.01 8.40
C LYS A 126 -21.98 1.32 8.46
N LYS A 127 -21.54 2.29 9.26
CA LYS A 127 -22.13 3.64 9.34
C LYS A 127 -22.28 4.34 7.98
N TYR A 128 -21.28 4.23 7.10
CA TYR A 128 -21.34 4.88 5.77
C TYR A 128 -22.20 4.09 4.80
N LYS A 129 -22.23 2.76 4.92
CA LYS A 129 -23.15 1.91 4.16
C LYS A 129 -24.61 2.19 4.53
N ASP A 130 -24.93 2.15 5.82
CA ASP A 130 -26.31 2.30 6.33
C ASP A 130 -26.88 3.69 6.03
N ASN A 131 -26.02 4.72 6.02
CA ASN A 131 -26.39 6.09 5.66
C ASN A 131 -26.29 6.39 4.15
N ASN A 132 -26.25 5.36 3.29
CA ASN A 132 -26.18 5.47 1.83
C ASN A 132 -25.06 6.39 1.30
N LYS A 133 -23.96 6.51 2.05
CA LYS A 133 -22.80 7.33 1.68
C LYS A 133 -21.82 6.61 0.76
N ILE A 134 -22.01 5.31 0.52
CA ILE A 134 -21.23 4.55 -0.44
C ILE A 134 -22.09 4.33 -1.68
N PRO A 135 -21.61 4.66 -2.91
CA PRO A 135 -22.33 4.32 -4.12
C PRO A 135 -22.61 2.81 -4.19
N GLN A 136 -23.82 2.42 -4.58
CA GLN A 136 -24.27 1.03 -4.48
C GLN A 136 -23.39 0.08 -5.30
N GLU A 137 -22.98 0.50 -6.50
CA GLU A 137 -22.07 -0.23 -7.39
C GLU A 137 -20.64 -0.34 -6.86
N ARG A 138 -20.29 0.38 -5.79
CA ARG A 138 -18.98 0.34 -5.13
C ARG A 138 -18.99 -0.46 -3.83
N LEU A 139 -20.15 -0.95 -3.39
CA LEU A 139 -20.23 -1.84 -2.25
C LEU A 139 -19.43 -3.14 -2.50
N PRO A 140 -18.89 -3.76 -1.43
CA PRO A 140 -18.19 -5.04 -1.57
C PRO A 140 -19.02 -6.10 -2.29
N CYS A 141 -18.37 -6.93 -3.10
CA CYS A 141 -19.03 -8.02 -3.82
C CYS A 141 -19.74 -8.95 -2.83
N GLY A 142 -21.07 -9.00 -2.88
CA GLY A 142 -21.88 -9.84 -1.99
C GLY A 142 -22.09 -11.28 -2.47
N ASN A 143 -21.63 -11.62 -3.68
CA ASN A 143 -21.76 -12.96 -4.25
C ASN A 143 -20.38 -13.45 -4.71
N LYS A 144 -19.92 -14.57 -4.14
CA LYS A 144 -18.62 -15.19 -4.46
C LYS A 144 -18.46 -15.61 -5.94
N GLU A 145 -19.55 -15.83 -6.66
CA GLU A 145 -19.54 -16.14 -8.09
C GLU A 145 -19.53 -14.89 -8.99
N LYS A 146 -19.59 -13.69 -8.41
CA LYS A 146 -19.62 -12.40 -9.13
C LYS A 146 -18.67 -11.42 -8.48
N LEU A 147 -17.38 -11.53 -8.80
CA LEU A 147 -16.33 -10.71 -8.25
C LEU A 147 -15.81 -9.68 -9.26
N CYS A 148 -15.50 -8.47 -8.76
CA CYS A 148 -14.83 -7.43 -9.54
C CYS A 148 -13.35 -7.79 -9.78
N PRO A 149 -12.65 -7.07 -10.67
CA PRO A 149 -11.26 -7.37 -11.03
C PRO A 149 -10.32 -7.57 -9.83
N ALA A 150 -10.31 -6.63 -8.87
CA ALA A 150 -9.46 -6.75 -7.68
C ALA A 150 -9.87 -7.92 -6.77
N SER A 151 -11.17 -8.15 -6.57
CA SER A 151 -11.68 -9.21 -5.69
C SER A 151 -11.37 -10.62 -6.23
N ARG A 152 -11.31 -10.80 -7.55
CA ARG A 152 -10.89 -12.08 -8.18
C ARG A 152 -9.45 -12.43 -7.81
N VAL A 153 -8.56 -11.44 -7.80
CA VAL A 153 -7.11 -11.61 -7.62
C VAL A 153 -6.71 -11.56 -6.15
N PHE A 154 -7.24 -10.62 -5.37
CA PHE A 154 -6.87 -10.44 -3.95
C PHE A 154 -7.77 -11.18 -2.96
N GLY A 155 -8.93 -11.66 -3.43
CA GLY A 155 -9.94 -12.34 -2.61
C GLY A 155 -11.09 -11.41 -2.19
N ALA A 156 -12.15 -12.03 -1.69
CA ALA A 156 -13.33 -11.40 -1.13
C ALA A 156 -13.82 -12.20 0.09
N LEU A 157 -14.89 -11.74 0.74
CA LEU A 157 -15.57 -12.56 1.75
C LEU A 157 -15.98 -13.90 1.11
N ASP A 158 -15.68 -15.01 1.78
CA ASP A 158 -15.89 -16.38 1.31
C ASP A 158 -15.17 -16.76 0.00
N TRP A 159 -14.14 -16.00 -0.40
CA TRP A 159 -13.33 -16.31 -1.58
C TRP A 159 -11.83 -16.02 -1.38
N GLN A 160 -11.02 -17.08 -1.49
CA GLN A 160 -9.57 -16.96 -1.42
C GLN A 160 -8.99 -16.37 -2.72
N GLY A 161 -8.23 -15.28 -2.59
CA GLY A 161 -7.53 -14.66 -3.70
C GLY A 161 -6.50 -15.57 -4.36
N LEU A 162 -6.09 -15.19 -5.56
CA LEU A 162 -5.10 -15.88 -6.39
C LEU A 162 -3.65 -15.46 -6.09
N LEU A 163 -3.47 -14.42 -5.28
CA LEU A 163 -2.17 -13.94 -4.82
C LEU A 163 -1.90 -14.31 -3.36
N ASP A 164 -0.70 -14.79 -3.13
CA ASP A 164 -0.12 -15.04 -1.82
C ASP A 164 1.11 -14.14 -1.59
N PHE A 165 1.22 -13.58 -0.40
CA PHE A 165 2.20 -12.56 -0.06
C PHE A 165 2.98 -13.00 1.18
N ASN A 166 4.28 -13.26 1.01
CA ASN A 166 5.17 -13.53 2.12
C ASN A 166 5.52 -12.23 2.85
N ASP A 167 5.90 -12.35 4.12
CA ASP A 167 6.50 -11.25 4.86
C ASP A 167 7.81 -10.83 4.19
N ALA A 168 8.02 -9.52 4.06
CA ALA A 168 9.27 -8.99 3.54
C ALA A 168 10.26 -8.76 4.66
N THR A 169 11.44 -9.37 4.54
CA THR A 169 12.47 -9.32 5.57
C THR A 169 13.55 -8.34 5.17
N CYS A 170 13.96 -7.46 6.09
CA CYS A 170 15.07 -6.52 5.87
C CYS A 170 16.38 -7.29 5.65
N THR A 171 17.20 -6.86 4.70
CA THR A 171 18.51 -7.49 4.46
C THR A 171 19.51 -7.16 5.56
N GLY A 172 19.44 -5.95 6.12
CA GLY A 172 20.24 -5.49 7.25
C GLY A 172 19.59 -5.79 8.61
N MET A 173 20.42 -5.82 9.66
CA MET A 173 19.95 -5.98 11.05
C MET A 173 19.72 -4.65 11.77
N ASP A 174 20.28 -3.57 11.23
CA ASP A 174 20.20 -2.26 11.87
C ASP A 174 18.80 -1.67 11.76
N PHE A 175 18.48 -0.78 12.68
CA PHE A 175 17.34 0.12 12.61
C PHE A 175 17.71 1.44 13.28
N SER A 176 16.91 2.47 13.03
CA SER A 176 17.06 3.76 13.70
C SER A 176 15.85 4.07 14.56
N THR A 177 16.04 4.92 15.57
CA THR A 177 14.92 5.58 16.26
C THR A 177 14.66 6.90 15.56
N GLY A 178 13.45 7.08 15.01
CA GLY A 178 12.96 8.36 14.48
C GLY A 178 11.92 8.98 15.39
N PHE A 179 11.58 10.25 15.16
CA PHE A 179 10.64 11.00 16.00
C PHE A 179 9.49 11.58 15.19
N MET A 180 8.36 10.88 15.19
CA MET A 180 7.16 11.29 14.46
C MET A 180 6.40 12.38 15.22
N PRO A 181 5.91 13.45 14.59
CA PRO A 181 4.87 14.28 15.20
C PRO A 181 3.63 13.46 15.56
N SER A 182 2.90 13.89 16.60
CA SER A 182 1.51 13.47 16.78
C SER A 182 0.74 13.83 15.51
N LEU A 183 -0.11 12.93 15.02
CA LEU A 183 -0.89 13.15 13.80
C LEU A 183 -2.35 13.40 14.15
N TYR A 184 -2.95 14.44 13.57
CA TYR A 184 -4.38 14.68 13.66
C TYR A 184 -5.22 13.49 13.17
N ARG A 185 -6.37 13.28 13.83
CA ARG A 185 -7.35 12.29 13.39
C ARG A 185 -7.87 12.62 11.99
N PRO A 186 -8.17 11.60 11.17
CA PRO A 186 -9.04 11.79 10.01
C PRO A 186 -10.33 12.50 10.45
N SER A 187 -10.67 13.58 9.73
CA SER A 187 -11.86 14.40 10.04
C SER A 187 -12.80 14.48 8.82
N PRO A 188 -13.35 13.33 8.36
CA PRO A 188 -14.29 13.31 7.23
C PRO A 188 -15.58 14.10 7.54
N ASP A 189 -15.91 14.28 8.82
CA ASP A 189 -16.98 15.13 9.33
C ASP A 189 -16.78 16.62 9.06
N LYS A 190 -15.53 17.07 8.90
CA LYS A 190 -15.17 18.50 8.77
C LYS A 190 -14.69 18.89 7.37
N ASN A 191 -14.52 17.94 6.47
CA ASN A 191 -13.94 18.20 5.16
C ASN A 191 -14.91 17.72 4.06
N PRO A 192 -15.60 18.65 3.36
CA PRO A 192 -16.57 18.29 2.34
C PRO A 192 -15.92 17.56 1.15
N ALA A 193 -14.60 17.69 0.93
CA ALA A 193 -13.89 17.01 -0.16
C ALA A 193 -13.92 15.47 -0.08
N TYR A 194 -14.34 14.89 1.05
CA TYR A 194 -14.56 13.45 1.14
C TYR A 194 -15.86 12.99 0.46
N PHE A 195 -16.77 13.91 0.15
CA PHE A 195 -18.09 13.60 -0.38
C PHE A 195 -18.44 14.45 -1.62
N ILE A 196 -19.03 13.81 -2.62
CA ILE A 196 -19.65 14.46 -3.77
C ILE A 196 -21.10 13.98 -3.79
N ASN A 197 -22.06 14.92 -3.81
CA ASN A 197 -23.49 14.63 -3.80
C ASN A 197 -23.91 13.68 -2.64
N GLY A 198 -23.31 13.86 -1.46
CA GLY A 198 -23.59 13.05 -0.27
C GLY A 198 -22.93 11.66 -0.21
N GLN A 199 -22.29 11.21 -1.29
CA GLN A 199 -21.58 9.94 -1.39
C GLN A 199 -20.07 10.13 -1.38
N VAL A 200 -19.30 9.11 -1.00
CA VAL A 200 -17.83 9.18 -0.96
C VAL A 200 -17.26 9.55 -2.33
N ALA A 201 -16.37 10.53 -2.35
CA ALA A 201 -15.85 11.10 -3.60
C ALA A 201 -14.86 10.19 -4.34
N GLY A 202 -14.30 9.18 -3.66
CA GLY A 202 -13.32 8.30 -4.26
C GLY A 202 -12.39 7.60 -3.27
N ARG A 203 -11.28 7.07 -3.80
CA ARG A 203 -10.22 6.39 -3.05
C ARG A 203 -9.12 7.37 -2.65
N LYS A 204 -8.84 7.47 -1.35
CA LYS A 204 -7.83 8.39 -0.82
C LYS A 204 -6.43 7.77 -0.89
N PHE A 205 -5.50 8.47 -1.54
CA PHE A 205 -4.09 8.13 -1.60
C PHE A 205 -3.22 9.28 -1.09
N TYR A 206 -2.22 8.96 -0.28
CA TYR A 206 -1.22 9.92 0.19
C TYR A 206 -0.13 10.10 -0.86
N TYR A 207 0.39 11.33 -0.97
CA TYR A 207 1.47 11.61 -1.90
C TYR A 207 2.79 10.96 -1.47
N ASN A 208 3.59 10.55 -2.46
CA ASN A 208 5.01 10.34 -2.26
C ASN A 208 5.73 11.70 -2.19
N THR A 209 6.66 11.80 -1.23
CA THR A 209 7.47 12.99 -0.95
C THR A 209 8.94 12.61 -0.99
N ASN A 210 9.82 13.60 -1.15
CA ASN A 210 11.27 13.38 -1.14
C ASN A 210 11.87 13.17 0.25
N LYS A 211 11.14 13.51 1.31
CA LYS A 211 11.58 13.35 2.70
C LYS A 211 10.41 13.04 3.62
N ALA A 212 10.74 12.54 4.80
CA ALA A 212 9.85 12.45 5.95
C ALA A 212 10.18 13.55 6.95
N ILE A 213 9.17 14.05 7.66
CA ILE A 213 9.37 15.00 8.78
C ILE A 213 9.76 14.21 10.02
N ASP A 214 10.85 14.63 10.65
CA ASP A 214 11.28 14.21 11.98
C ASP A 214 11.23 15.44 12.91
N LYS A 215 10.57 15.32 14.06
CA LYS A 215 10.39 16.41 15.05
C LYS A 215 11.52 16.49 16.07
N GLY A 216 12.45 15.54 16.05
CA GLY A 216 13.47 15.36 17.07
C GLY A 216 12.90 14.88 18.40
N GLN A 217 13.81 14.49 19.29
CA GLN A 217 13.50 13.86 20.58
C GLN A 217 12.63 14.74 21.50
N ASN A 218 12.79 16.06 21.45
CA ASN A 218 12.10 16.98 22.34
C ASN A 218 10.62 17.21 21.99
N SER A 219 10.16 16.78 20.80
CA SER A 219 8.81 17.13 20.32
C SER A 219 8.13 16.02 19.50
N GLY A 220 8.82 14.91 19.23
CA GLY A 220 8.27 13.79 18.49
C GLY A 220 8.10 12.54 19.34
N ILE A 221 7.16 11.70 18.91
CA ILE A 221 6.91 10.37 19.42
C ILE A 221 7.98 9.46 18.83
N ALA A 222 8.79 8.84 19.69
CA ALA A 222 9.85 7.94 19.26
C ALA A 222 9.27 6.66 18.65
N VAL A 223 9.78 6.32 17.47
CA VAL A 223 9.40 5.12 16.72
C VAL A 223 10.65 4.41 16.21
N GLN A 224 10.63 3.08 16.26
CA GLN A 224 11.61 2.26 15.57
C GLN A 224 11.29 2.31 14.07
N GLN A 225 12.28 2.58 13.23
CA GLN A 225 12.05 2.74 11.79
C GLN A 225 13.20 2.18 10.97
N ALA A 226 12.87 1.72 9.76
CA ALA A 226 13.86 1.48 8.71
C ALA A 226 14.29 2.82 8.10
N GLY A 227 15.61 2.98 7.96
CA GLY A 227 16.22 4.14 7.32
C GLY A 227 16.02 4.15 5.80
N ARG A 228 16.38 5.26 5.17
CA ARG A 228 16.47 5.32 3.70
C ARG A 228 17.51 4.31 3.21
N GLU A 229 17.29 3.78 2.01
CA GLU A 229 18.12 2.77 1.32
C GLU A 229 18.10 1.37 1.94
N TYR A 230 17.37 1.16 3.03
CA TYR A 230 17.12 -0.18 3.53
C TYR A 230 16.34 -0.99 2.50
N SER A 231 16.74 -2.24 2.32
CA SER A 231 16.14 -3.17 1.35
C SER A 231 15.43 -4.30 2.08
N PHE A 232 14.21 -4.60 1.63
CA PHE A 232 13.41 -5.71 2.09
C PHE A 232 13.20 -6.69 0.95
N ILE A 233 13.44 -7.97 1.19
CA ILE A 233 13.26 -9.03 0.20
C ILE A 233 11.98 -9.82 0.52
N THR A 234 11.21 -10.16 -0.52
CA THR A 234 10.03 -11.02 -0.37
C THR A 234 9.70 -11.75 -1.67
N GLU A 235 8.78 -12.69 -1.54
CA GLU A 235 8.21 -13.46 -2.62
C GLU A 235 6.69 -13.26 -2.68
N LEU A 236 6.18 -13.12 -3.89
CA LEU A 236 4.75 -13.06 -4.18
C LEU A 236 4.40 -14.21 -5.11
N HIS A 237 3.60 -15.16 -4.62
CA HIS A 237 3.15 -16.29 -5.41
C HIS A 237 1.81 -15.97 -6.06
N PHE A 238 1.65 -16.39 -7.31
CA PHE A 238 0.41 -16.23 -8.06
C PHE A 238 0.02 -17.53 -8.76
N LYS A 239 -1.28 -17.77 -8.83
CA LYS A 239 -1.87 -18.97 -9.45
C LYS A 239 -3.05 -18.56 -10.31
N ASN A 240 -3.25 -19.21 -11.44
CA ASN A 240 -4.42 -19.03 -12.30
C ASN A 240 -4.69 -17.56 -12.70
N LEU A 241 -3.66 -16.71 -12.82
CA LEU A 241 -3.87 -15.33 -13.25
C LEU A 241 -4.05 -15.24 -14.76
N LEU A 242 -4.96 -14.40 -15.21
CA LEU A 242 -5.00 -13.97 -16.60
C LEU A 242 -3.81 -13.04 -16.91
N SER A 243 -3.48 -12.91 -18.19
CA SER A 243 -2.39 -12.05 -18.67
C SER A 243 -2.56 -10.60 -18.22
N GLU A 244 -3.77 -10.06 -18.37
CA GLU A 244 -4.14 -8.71 -17.97
C GLU A 244 -4.13 -8.52 -16.43
N GLU A 245 -4.41 -9.56 -15.65
CA GLU A 245 -4.39 -9.52 -14.18
C GLU A 245 -2.96 -9.45 -13.66
N LEU A 246 -2.05 -10.26 -14.21
CA LEU A 246 -0.63 -10.17 -13.91
C LEU A 246 -0.06 -8.81 -14.34
N GLY A 247 -0.42 -8.34 -15.53
CA GLY A 247 0.00 -7.02 -16.00
C GLY A 247 -0.45 -5.87 -15.09
N THR A 248 -1.68 -5.94 -14.58
CA THR A 248 -2.21 -4.94 -13.65
C THR A 248 -1.45 -4.99 -12.30
N LEU A 249 -1.10 -6.19 -11.82
CA LEU A 249 -0.24 -6.34 -10.64
C LEU A 249 1.15 -5.72 -10.88
N LEU A 250 1.76 -5.94 -12.05
CA LEU A 250 3.05 -5.34 -12.41
C LEU A 250 2.97 -3.79 -12.44
N ILE A 251 1.90 -3.23 -13.00
CA ILE A 251 1.66 -1.76 -12.97
C ILE A 251 1.51 -1.28 -11.53
N ALA A 252 0.76 -2.00 -10.69
CA ALA A 252 0.57 -1.65 -9.28
C ALA A 252 1.87 -1.70 -8.46
N LEU A 253 2.82 -2.55 -8.87
CA LEU A 253 4.19 -2.64 -8.34
C LEU A 253 5.15 -1.62 -8.96
N GLY A 254 4.67 -0.67 -9.77
CA GLY A 254 5.47 0.39 -10.38
C GLY A 254 6.37 -0.07 -11.53
N GLN A 255 6.06 -1.21 -12.17
CA GLN A 255 6.89 -1.79 -13.24
C GLN A 255 6.61 -1.24 -14.64
N ASP A 256 5.60 -0.38 -14.79
CA ASP A 256 5.32 0.31 -16.06
C ASP A 256 6.16 1.59 -16.16
N PRO A 257 7.14 1.67 -17.08
CA PRO A 257 8.01 2.83 -17.20
C PRO A 257 7.25 4.11 -17.59
N LYS A 258 6.05 4.02 -18.16
CA LYS A 258 5.21 5.19 -18.48
C LYS A 258 4.60 5.81 -17.24
N TYR A 259 4.44 5.02 -16.17
CA TYR A 259 3.77 5.41 -14.93
C TYR A 259 4.64 5.05 -13.73
N PRO A 260 5.79 5.71 -13.53
CA PRO A 260 6.71 5.39 -12.45
C PRO A 260 6.08 5.73 -11.09
N MET A 261 5.79 4.70 -10.31
CA MET A 261 5.12 4.79 -9.01
C MET A 261 5.92 4.09 -7.92
N ALA A 262 5.89 4.64 -6.71
CA ALA A 262 6.37 3.97 -5.51
C ALA A 262 5.20 3.68 -4.56
N LEU A 263 5.33 2.62 -3.77
CA LEU A 263 4.36 2.25 -2.74
C LEU A 263 4.39 3.25 -1.58
N LYS A 264 3.26 3.38 -0.88
CA LYS A 264 3.12 4.18 0.35
C LYS A 264 2.65 3.31 1.51
N VAL A 265 3.60 2.72 2.24
CA VAL A 265 3.39 1.67 3.25
C VAL A 265 3.54 2.22 4.67
N GLY A 266 2.90 1.58 5.66
CA GLY A 266 3.12 1.88 7.08
C GLY A 266 2.46 3.16 7.62
N GLY A 267 2.95 3.60 8.78
CA GLY A 267 2.52 4.82 9.47
C GLY A 267 3.17 6.09 8.91
N GLY A 268 2.74 7.26 9.40
CA GLY A 268 3.40 8.53 9.05
C GLY A 268 3.22 9.00 7.60
N LYS A 269 2.28 8.43 6.84
CA LYS A 269 2.03 8.84 5.45
C LYS A 269 1.80 10.36 5.26
N PRO A 270 1.03 11.06 6.13
CA PRO A 270 0.83 12.52 6.00
C PRO A 270 2.11 13.35 6.08
N ILE A 271 3.14 12.83 6.77
CA ILE A 271 4.41 13.51 7.02
C ILE A 271 5.53 13.00 6.11
N GLY A 272 5.19 12.20 5.10
CA GLY A 272 6.11 11.77 4.07
C GLY A 272 6.78 10.41 4.28
N MET A 273 6.55 9.73 5.41
CA MET A 273 7.10 8.40 5.68
C MET A 273 6.56 7.32 4.74
N GLY A 274 7.31 6.23 4.58
CA GLY A 274 6.84 4.98 3.99
C GLY A 274 6.80 4.94 2.46
N THR A 275 7.55 5.81 1.78
CA THR A 275 7.74 5.70 0.33
C THR A 275 8.71 4.55 0.04
N MET A 276 8.31 3.58 -0.78
CA MET A 276 9.16 2.43 -1.17
C MET A 276 9.09 2.15 -2.66
N THR A 277 10.23 2.00 -3.32
CA THR A 277 10.32 1.50 -4.70
C THR A 277 10.39 -0.02 -4.70
N VAL A 278 9.91 -0.66 -5.76
CA VAL A 278 9.96 -2.11 -5.92
C VAL A 278 10.73 -2.45 -7.18
N SER A 279 11.72 -3.32 -7.09
CA SER A 279 12.28 -4.03 -8.23
C SER A 279 11.78 -5.46 -8.27
N ILE A 280 11.69 -6.00 -9.49
CA ILE A 280 11.46 -7.42 -9.75
C ILE A 280 12.70 -7.90 -10.48
N ASP A 281 13.54 -8.65 -9.78
CA ASP A 281 14.85 -9.07 -10.26
C ASP A 281 14.76 -10.44 -10.95
N LYS A 282 13.77 -11.25 -10.53
CA LYS A 282 13.50 -12.58 -11.05
C LYS A 282 12.00 -12.88 -11.03
N ILE A 283 11.55 -13.63 -12.02
CA ILE A 283 10.25 -14.30 -12.00
C ILE A 283 10.49 -15.79 -12.26
N THR A 284 9.90 -16.66 -11.45
CA THR A 284 9.75 -18.07 -11.83
C THR A 284 8.36 -18.23 -12.42
N GLN A 285 8.26 -18.62 -13.69
CA GLN A 285 7.01 -18.92 -14.38
C GLN A 285 7.02 -20.38 -14.84
N PHE A 286 6.07 -21.17 -14.38
CA PHE A 286 5.97 -22.58 -14.75
C PHE A 286 5.22 -22.74 -16.08
N GLN A 287 5.90 -23.20 -17.13
CA GLN A 287 5.28 -23.49 -18.42
C GLN A 287 4.58 -24.87 -18.40
N ASP A 288 5.20 -25.85 -17.74
CA ASP A 288 4.64 -27.19 -17.57
C ASP A 288 4.47 -27.50 -16.08
N LEU A 289 3.24 -27.30 -15.60
CA LEU A 289 2.88 -27.59 -14.22
C LEU A 289 2.92 -29.08 -13.89
N LYS A 290 2.64 -29.97 -14.85
CA LYS A 290 2.71 -31.42 -14.61
C LYS A 290 4.14 -31.79 -14.28
N ARG A 291 5.10 -31.34 -15.10
CA ARG A 291 6.53 -31.52 -14.84
C ARG A 291 6.95 -30.91 -13.50
N ARG A 292 6.51 -29.67 -13.21
CA ARG A 292 6.82 -28.98 -11.96
C ARG A 292 6.37 -29.75 -10.71
N TYR A 293 5.23 -30.44 -10.77
CA TYR A 293 4.70 -31.22 -9.64
C TYR A 293 5.02 -32.72 -9.72
N SER A 294 5.72 -33.18 -10.76
CA SER A 294 6.17 -34.57 -10.90
C SER A 294 7.67 -34.74 -10.71
N SER A 295 8.41 -33.68 -10.36
CA SER A 295 9.86 -33.69 -10.15
C SER A 295 10.24 -32.82 -8.94
N TYR A 296 11.33 -33.21 -8.26
CA TYR A 296 11.97 -32.39 -7.23
C TYR A 296 12.96 -31.37 -7.82
N GLU A 297 13.38 -31.56 -9.07
CA GLU A 297 14.30 -30.65 -9.76
C GLU A 297 13.54 -29.49 -10.41
N LEU A 298 13.98 -28.26 -10.13
CA LEU A 298 13.49 -27.06 -10.79
C LEU A 298 14.17 -26.88 -12.14
N SER A 299 13.40 -26.58 -13.18
CA SER A 299 13.96 -26.29 -14.49
C SER A 299 14.48 -24.86 -14.53
N SER A 300 15.74 -24.65 -14.91
CA SER A 300 16.31 -23.31 -15.11
C SER A 300 15.57 -22.51 -16.18
N SER A 301 14.89 -23.19 -17.11
CA SER A 301 14.02 -22.57 -18.13
C SER A 301 12.81 -21.84 -17.57
N ASP A 302 12.41 -22.13 -16.33
CA ASP A 302 11.26 -21.49 -15.69
C ASP A 302 11.63 -20.14 -15.07
N GLU A 303 12.92 -19.83 -14.95
CA GLU A 303 13.40 -18.57 -14.41
C GLU A 303 13.62 -17.52 -15.52
N LEU A 304 12.93 -16.40 -15.39
CA LEU A 304 13.06 -15.24 -16.26
C LEU A 304 13.82 -14.14 -15.54
N MET A 305 14.93 -13.72 -16.14
CA MET A 305 15.79 -12.62 -15.68
C MET A 305 16.19 -11.75 -16.88
N GLY A 306 16.78 -10.57 -16.61
CA GLY A 306 17.32 -9.68 -17.65
C GLY A 306 16.31 -9.33 -18.76
N ASP A 307 16.73 -9.45 -20.01
CA ASP A 307 15.89 -9.09 -21.18
C ASP A 307 14.64 -9.94 -21.32
N ASN A 308 14.70 -11.23 -20.94
CA ASN A 308 13.55 -12.11 -20.98
C ASN A 308 12.49 -11.66 -19.97
N LEU A 309 12.92 -11.25 -18.78
CA LEU A 309 12.04 -10.65 -17.78
C LEU A 309 11.46 -9.32 -18.27
N ALA A 310 12.25 -8.47 -18.92
CA ALA A 310 11.76 -7.21 -19.47
C ALA A 310 10.66 -7.42 -20.52
N LYS A 311 10.88 -8.33 -21.48
CA LYS A 311 9.89 -8.72 -22.50
C LYS A 311 8.63 -9.32 -21.88
N PHE A 312 8.80 -10.18 -20.88
CA PHE A 312 7.69 -10.77 -20.13
C PHE A 312 6.82 -9.69 -19.45
N LYS A 313 7.45 -8.78 -18.70
CA LYS A 313 6.74 -7.66 -18.05
C LYS A 313 6.00 -6.80 -19.07
N GLN A 314 6.67 -6.42 -20.17
CA GLN A 314 6.07 -5.60 -21.22
C GLN A 314 4.83 -6.24 -21.85
N LYS A 315 4.90 -7.53 -22.19
CA LYS A 315 3.77 -8.29 -22.77
C LYS A 315 2.54 -8.23 -21.87
N HIS A 316 2.71 -8.52 -20.58
CA HIS A 316 1.58 -8.57 -19.64
C HIS A 316 1.07 -7.17 -19.28
N ILE A 317 1.95 -6.19 -19.13
CA ILE A 317 1.55 -4.78 -18.96
C ILE A 317 0.71 -4.29 -20.15
N GLN A 318 1.08 -4.65 -21.38
CA GLN A 318 0.28 -4.31 -22.56
C GLN A 318 -1.11 -4.95 -22.51
N ALA A 319 -1.21 -6.22 -22.12
CA ALA A 319 -2.50 -6.90 -21.96
C ALA A 319 -3.40 -6.20 -20.91
N ALA A 320 -2.80 -5.71 -19.81
CA ALA A 320 -3.53 -4.95 -18.79
C ALA A 320 -4.12 -3.65 -19.34
N HIS A 321 -3.33 -2.87 -20.09
CA HIS A 321 -3.79 -1.64 -20.75
C HIS A 321 -4.92 -1.89 -21.74
N SER A 322 -4.93 -3.03 -22.43
CA SER A 322 -6.00 -3.39 -23.36
C SER A 322 -7.27 -3.92 -22.70
N GLY A 323 -7.20 -4.39 -21.43
CA GLY A 323 -8.26 -5.20 -20.85
C GLY A 323 -8.84 -4.76 -19.51
N LEU A 324 -8.03 -4.24 -18.58
CA LEU A 324 -8.46 -3.99 -17.19
C LEU A 324 -8.18 -2.58 -16.66
N ILE A 325 -7.24 -1.87 -17.29
CA ILE A 325 -6.78 -0.57 -16.80
C ILE A 325 -7.78 0.53 -17.11
N GLU A 326 -8.15 1.26 -16.06
CA GLU A 326 -8.89 2.51 -16.14
C GLU A 326 -7.90 3.67 -16.33
N LYS A 327 -7.69 4.08 -17.59
CA LYS A 327 -6.62 5.01 -17.99
C LYS A 327 -6.60 6.32 -17.18
N THR A 328 -7.76 6.96 -17.02
CA THR A 328 -7.88 8.22 -16.27
C THR A 328 -7.45 8.04 -14.82
N GLN A 329 -7.92 6.98 -14.17
CA GLN A 329 -7.59 6.69 -12.78
C GLN A 329 -6.12 6.28 -12.62
N LEU A 330 -5.54 5.56 -13.59
CA LEU A 330 -4.11 5.27 -13.62
C LEU A 330 -3.28 6.57 -13.71
N GLU A 331 -3.63 7.49 -14.60
CA GLU A 331 -2.94 8.79 -14.73
C GLU A 331 -3.02 9.61 -13.45
N GLU A 332 -4.20 9.68 -12.82
CA GLU A 332 -4.39 10.35 -11.54
C GLU A 332 -3.58 9.70 -10.41
N LEU A 333 -3.60 8.37 -10.31
CA LEU A 333 -2.86 7.64 -9.29
C LEU A 333 -1.36 7.76 -9.48
N ALA A 334 -0.88 7.63 -10.72
CA ALA A 334 0.51 7.78 -11.08
C ALA A 334 1.01 9.19 -10.78
N ALA A 335 0.18 10.22 -10.93
CA ALA A 335 0.52 11.56 -10.48
C ALA A 335 0.68 11.62 -8.95
N ILE A 336 -0.16 10.94 -8.17
CA ILE A 336 -0.11 10.94 -6.70
C ILE A 336 1.11 10.16 -6.16
N LEU A 337 1.30 8.95 -6.68
CA LEU A 337 2.35 8.00 -6.26
C LEU A 337 3.66 8.16 -7.04
N ARG A 338 3.78 9.18 -7.90
CA ARG A 338 4.98 9.46 -8.70
C ARG A 338 6.24 9.38 -7.84
N TYR A 339 7.23 8.65 -8.33
CA TYR A 339 8.58 8.64 -7.76
C TYR A 339 9.65 8.51 -8.85
N PRO A 340 10.78 9.25 -8.78
CA PRO A 340 11.15 10.26 -7.79
C PRO A 340 10.14 11.42 -7.69
N SER A 341 9.98 11.97 -6.50
CA SER A 341 9.03 13.06 -6.22
C SER A 341 9.78 14.30 -5.76
N HIS A 342 9.39 15.48 -6.22
CA HIS A 342 9.89 16.75 -5.70
C HIS A 342 8.97 17.33 -4.60
N ARG A 343 7.87 16.64 -4.26
CA ARG A 343 6.91 17.10 -3.25
C ARG A 343 7.54 17.05 -1.86
N GLN A 344 7.27 18.10 -1.09
CA GLN A 344 7.59 18.17 0.33
C GLN A 344 6.34 17.80 1.15
N PRO A 345 6.50 17.15 2.32
CA PRO A 345 5.38 16.98 3.24
C PRO A 345 4.91 18.35 3.76
N PRO A 346 3.58 18.59 3.87
CA PRO A 346 3.06 19.86 4.35
C PRO A 346 3.44 20.10 5.82
N THR A 347 3.79 21.34 6.15
CA THR A 347 4.12 21.77 7.51
C THR A 347 2.85 22.13 8.30
N GLY A 348 2.86 21.94 9.62
CA GLY A 348 1.74 22.31 10.50
C GLY A 348 0.47 21.45 10.41
N MET A 349 0.52 20.34 9.66
CA MET A 349 -0.60 19.46 9.33
C MET A 349 -0.53 18.11 10.07
N TYR A 350 -0.20 18.14 11.35
CA TYR A 350 -0.04 16.95 12.19
C TYR A 350 -0.35 17.28 13.64
#